data_AF-A0A2I1H8P8-F1
#
_entry.id   AF-A0A2I1H8P8-F1
#
_cell.length_a   1.000
_cell.length_b   1.000
_cell.length_c   1.000
_cell.angle_alpha   90.00
_cell.angle_beta   90.00
_cell.angle_gamma   90.00
#
_symmetry.space_group_name_H-M   'P 1'
#
loop_
_entity.id
_entity.type
_entity.pdbx_description
1 polymer ?
#
loop_
_entity_poly.entity_id
_entity_poly.type
_entity_poly.pdbx_seq_one_letter_code
_entity_poly.pdbx_strand_id
1 'polypeptide(L)'
;EKEKFICNIQQQSEKKLKEKEELINELKQQNEKKITALNNEIKNKEEHIDKLNGETKKCQNLQENFKKKIGDLLSQIQTQQTELSELVNKIDKEYDLGRKGKSLVDNILEQQRNIILTNGDSVSEELGKIKGKLIDVYELTEEKVRDILDKQTEKTKLEMQLKSLINQE
;
A
#
# COMPACT_ATOMS: atom_id res chain seq x y z
N GLU A 1 82.27 30.85 -37.07
CA GLU A 1 80.85 30.88 -37.49
C GLU A 1 80.10 29.57 -37.27
N LYS A 2 80.62 28.41 -37.72
CA LYS A 2 79.96 27.10 -37.52
C LYS A 2 79.60 26.77 -36.06
N GLU A 3 80.51 26.99 -35.11
CA GLU A 3 80.23 26.73 -33.68
C GLU A 3 79.13 27.63 -33.10
N LYS A 4 79.13 28.92 -33.47
CA LYS A 4 78.03 29.84 -33.10
C LYS A 4 76.70 29.36 -33.67
N PHE A 5 76.68 28.87 -34.90
CA PHE A 5 75.47 28.33 -35.53
C PHE A 5 74.96 27.06 -34.82
N ILE A 6 75.85 26.12 -34.50
CA ILE A 6 75.52 24.90 -33.76
C ILE A 6 74.97 25.22 -32.36
N CYS A 7 75.64 26.13 -31.62
CA CYS A 7 75.21 26.55 -30.29
C CYS A 7 73.80 27.18 -30.31
N ASN A 8 73.49 27.99 -31.33
CA ASN A 8 72.18 28.61 -31.48
C ASN A 8 71.07 27.57 -31.78
N ILE A 9 71.37 26.54 -32.57
CA ILE A 9 70.46 25.41 -32.82
C ILE A 9 70.22 24.62 -31.52
N GLN A 10 71.28 24.33 -30.76
CA GLN A 10 71.16 23.61 -29.48
C GLN A 10 70.27 24.39 -28.51
N GLN A 11 70.51 25.69 -28.32
CA GLN A 11 69.69 26.55 -27.46
C GLN A 11 68.21 26.60 -27.89
N GLN A 12 67.92 26.70 -29.19
CA GLN A 12 66.53 26.64 -29.67
C GLN A 12 65.89 25.27 -29.42
N SER A 13 66.64 24.17 -29.58
CA SER A 13 66.13 22.83 -29.36
C SER A 13 65.83 22.55 -27.88
N GLU A 14 66.70 23.01 -26.97
CA GLU A 14 66.48 22.91 -25.53
C GLU A 14 65.28 23.74 -25.08
N LYS A 15 65.12 24.95 -25.61
CA LYS A 15 63.95 25.79 -25.32
C LYS A 15 62.65 25.10 -25.73
N LYS A 16 62.59 24.58 -26.96
CA LYS A 16 61.42 23.83 -27.45
C LYS A 16 61.15 22.55 -26.64
N LEU A 17 62.19 21.89 -26.15
CA LEU A 17 62.05 20.71 -25.31
C LEU A 17 61.40 21.08 -23.97
N LYS A 18 61.91 22.13 -23.31
CA LYS A 18 61.35 22.65 -22.06
C LYS A 18 59.90 23.08 -22.21
N GLU A 19 59.56 23.82 -23.27
CA GLU A 19 58.18 24.22 -23.56
C GLU A 19 57.24 23.00 -23.72
N LYS A 20 57.72 21.92 -24.36
CA LYS A 20 56.94 20.67 -24.47
C LYS A 20 56.80 19.93 -23.13
N GLU A 21 57.85 19.90 -22.31
CA GLU A 21 57.81 19.29 -20.98
C GLU A 21 56.83 20.04 -20.06
N GLU A 22 56.85 21.36 -20.07
CA GLU A 22 55.89 22.21 -19.35
C GLU A 22 54.46 21.91 -19.79
N LEU A 23 54.20 21.89 -21.10
CA LEU A 23 52.88 21.57 -21.65
C LEU A 23 52.40 20.17 -21.23
N ILE A 24 53.29 19.17 -21.25
CA ILE A 24 52.97 17.81 -20.80
C ILE A 24 52.63 17.80 -19.31
N ASN A 25 53.36 18.54 -18.48
CA ASN A 25 53.12 18.62 -17.04
C ASN A 25 51.78 19.31 -16.73
N GLU A 26 51.44 20.39 -17.44
CA GLU A 26 50.14 21.06 -17.33
C GLU A 26 48.99 20.12 -17.71
N LEU A 27 49.13 19.39 -18.82
CA LEU A 27 48.14 18.40 -19.26
C LEU A 27 47.96 17.26 -18.24
N LYS A 28 49.05 16.77 -17.66
CA LYS A 28 49.00 15.74 -16.59
C LYS A 28 48.23 16.25 -15.38
N GLN A 29 48.57 17.45 -14.87
CA GLN A 29 47.88 18.05 -13.73
C GLN A 29 46.40 18.30 -14.02
N GLN A 30 46.06 18.77 -15.22
CA GLN A 30 44.67 18.98 -15.62
C GLN A 30 43.89 17.66 -15.66
N ASN A 31 44.50 16.59 -16.18
CA ASN A 31 43.88 15.27 -16.22
C ASN A 31 43.70 14.67 -14.83
N GLU A 32 44.68 14.79 -13.94
CA GLU A 32 44.56 14.34 -12.54
C GLU A 32 43.40 15.04 -11.80
N LYS A 33 43.25 16.36 -12.00
CA LYS A 33 42.12 17.12 -11.44
C LYS A 33 40.79 16.62 -11.99
N LYS A 34 40.69 16.38 -13.30
CA LYS A 34 39.47 15.85 -13.93
C LYS A 34 39.13 14.44 -13.43
N ILE A 35 40.12 13.55 -13.33
CA ILE A 35 39.93 12.19 -12.81
C ILE A 35 39.45 12.24 -11.35
N THR A 36 40.06 13.08 -10.53
CA THR A 36 39.65 13.25 -9.12
C THR A 36 38.22 13.77 -9.00
N ALA A 37 37.85 14.76 -9.81
CA ALA A 37 36.48 15.28 -9.85
C ALA A 37 35.46 14.20 -10.25
N LEU A 38 35.74 13.45 -11.32
CA LEU A 38 34.89 12.36 -11.78
C LEU A 38 34.75 11.24 -10.74
N ASN A 39 35.84 10.86 -10.06
CA ASN A 39 35.81 9.84 -9.01
C ASN A 39 34.93 10.27 -7.83
N ASN A 40 35.00 11.55 -7.43
CA ASN A 40 34.13 12.09 -6.39
C ASN A 40 32.66 12.09 -6.82
N GLU A 41 32.37 12.44 -8.07
CA GLU A 41 31.01 12.37 -8.62
C GLU A 41 30.46 10.94 -8.65
N ILE A 42 31.28 9.97 -9.07
CA ILE A 42 30.91 8.55 -9.09
C ILE A 42 30.58 8.08 -7.68
N LYS A 43 31.46 8.34 -6.71
CA LYS A 43 31.25 7.96 -5.31
C LYS A 43 29.95 8.55 -4.75
N ASN A 44 29.70 9.83 -5.00
CA ASN A 44 28.46 10.48 -4.55
C ASN A 44 27.21 9.84 -5.17
N LYS A 45 27.28 9.43 -6.45
CA LYS A 45 26.17 8.74 -7.13
C LYS A 45 25.96 7.33 -6.57
N GLU A 46 27.03 6.59 -6.27
CA GLU A 46 26.96 5.28 -5.63
C GLU A 46 26.27 5.36 -4.27
N GLU A 47 26.66 6.32 -3.42
CA GLU A 47 26.01 6.54 -2.12
C GLU A 47 24.52 6.91 -2.26
N HIS A 48 24.14 7.63 -3.33
CA HIS A 48 22.74 7.94 -3.60
C HIS A 48 21.94 6.71 -4.04
N ILE A 49 22.53 5.86 -4.90
CA ILE A 49 21.93 4.59 -5.33
C ILE A 49 21.70 3.68 -4.13
N ASP A 50 22.66 3.58 -3.20
CA ASP A 50 22.51 2.75 -2.00
C ASP A 50 21.36 3.23 -1.10
N LYS A 51 21.20 4.54 -0.94
CA LYS A 51 20.06 5.12 -0.21
C LYS A 51 18.73 4.78 -0.87
N LEU A 52 18.63 4.99 -2.18
CA LEU A 52 17.42 4.67 -2.96
C LEU A 52 17.08 3.17 -2.90
N ASN A 53 18.10 2.30 -2.96
CA ASN A 53 17.91 0.85 -2.80
C ASN A 53 17.39 0.50 -1.40
N GLY A 54 17.89 1.16 -0.35
CA GLY A 54 17.40 0.99 1.02
C GLY A 54 15.93 1.41 1.17
N GLU A 55 15.55 2.54 0.60
CA GLU A 55 14.17 3.04 0.61
C GLU A 55 13.23 2.15 -0.20
N THR A 56 13.68 1.66 -1.36
CA THR A 56 12.93 0.74 -2.21
C THR A 56 12.59 -0.55 -1.46
N LYS A 57 13.56 -1.13 -0.75
CA LYS A 57 13.32 -2.33 0.07
C LYS A 57 12.31 -2.07 1.20
N LYS A 58 12.37 -0.91 1.85
CA LYS A 58 11.38 -0.54 2.89
C LYS A 58 9.98 -0.42 2.30
N CYS A 59 9.84 0.22 1.14
CA CYS A 59 8.57 0.36 0.45
C CYS A 59 7.99 -1.00 0.04
N GLN A 60 8.81 -1.89 -0.52
CA GLN A 60 8.42 -3.25 -0.89
C GLN A 60 7.92 -4.05 0.33
N ASN A 61 8.65 -4.01 1.46
CA ASN A 61 8.23 -4.68 2.69
C ASN A 61 6.91 -4.14 3.24
N LEU A 62 6.69 -2.82 3.18
CA LEU A 62 5.41 -2.22 3.57
C LEU A 62 4.28 -2.70 2.68
N GLN A 63 4.48 -2.69 1.35
CA GLN A 63 3.50 -3.15 0.37
C GLN A 63 3.11 -4.62 0.60
N GLU A 64 4.09 -5.50 0.84
CA GLU A 64 3.84 -6.92 1.12
C GLU A 64 3.03 -7.10 2.41
N ASN A 65 3.36 -6.36 3.46
CA ASN A 65 2.62 -6.37 4.72
C ASN A 65 1.17 -5.89 4.55
N PHE A 66 0.94 -4.81 3.78
CA PHE A 66 -0.41 -4.33 3.47
C PHE A 66 -1.19 -5.37 2.68
N LYS A 67 -0.58 -5.96 1.64
CA LYS A 67 -1.20 -7.01 0.83
C LYS A 67 -1.63 -8.20 1.68
N LYS A 68 -0.77 -8.63 2.61
CA LYS A 68 -1.08 -9.73 3.55
C LYS A 68 -2.27 -9.38 4.44
N LYS A 69 -2.26 -8.21 5.09
CA LYS A 69 -3.37 -7.76 5.95
C LYS A 69 -4.70 -7.66 5.20
N ILE A 70 -4.68 -7.15 3.97
CA ILE A 70 -5.87 -7.08 3.11
C ILE A 70 -6.37 -8.50 2.78
N GLY A 71 -5.48 -9.42 2.41
CA GLY A 71 -5.82 -10.81 2.14
C GLY A 71 -6.44 -11.52 3.34
N ASP A 72 -5.87 -11.31 4.53
CA ASP A 72 -6.37 -11.89 5.79
C ASP A 72 -7.78 -11.37 6.11
N LEU A 73 -8.02 -10.06 5.98
CA LEU A 73 -9.35 -9.46 6.21
C LEU A 73 -10.38 -9.90 5.18
N LEU A 74 -10.00 -9.98 3.89
CA LEU A 74 -10.90 -10.49 2.85
C LEU A 74 -11.34 -11.93 3.15
N SER A 75 -10.41 -12.76 3.60
CA SER A 75 -10.70 -14.15 3.98
C SER A 75 -11.66 -14.23 5.17
N GLN A 76 -11.48 -13.35 6.17
CA GLN A 76 -12.40 -13.25 7.32
C GLN A 76 -13.79 -12.77 6.89
N ILE A 77 -13.88 -11.75 6.05
CA ILE A 77 -15.15 -11.24 5.51
C ILE A 77 -15.88 -12.34 4.73
N GLN A 78 -15.17 -13.10 3.89
CA GLN A 78 -15.74 -14.22 3.14
C GLN A 78 -16.27 -15.33 4.04
N THR A 79 -15.52 -15.65 5.10
CA THR A 79 -15.94 -16.64 6.11
C THR A 79 -17.23 -16.18 6.79
N GLN A 80 -17.25 -14.94 7.30
CA GLN A 80 -18.41 -14.35 7.95
C GLN A 80 -19.63 -14.23 7.01
N GLN A 81 -19.42 -13.90 5.73
CA GLN A 81 -20.48 -13.88 4.73
C GLN A 81 -21.09 -15.27 4.52
N THR A 82 -20.26 -16.31 4.48
CA THR A 82 -20.70 -17.69 4.29
C THR A 82 -21.50 -18.16 5.50
N GLU A 83 -20.96 -17.99 6.71
CA GLU A 83 -21.61 -18.34 7.96
C GLU A 83 -22.97 -17.62 8.13
N LEU A 84 -23.03 -16.33 7.82
CA LEU A 84 -24.28 -15.56 7.85
C LEU A 84 -25.30 -16.10 6.83
N SER A 85 -24.86 -16.41 5.62
CA SER A 85 -25.73 -16.95 4.57
C SER A 85 -26.28 -18.32 4.96
N GLU A 86 -25.46 -19.18 5.57
CA GLU A 86 -25.87 -20.47 6.10
C GLU A 86 -26.87 -20.34 7.25
N LEU A 87 -26.64 -19.40 8.17
CA LEU A 87 -27.57 -19.11 9.27
C LEU A 87 -28.94 -18.64 8.75
N VAL A 88 -28.95 -17.68 7.82
CA VAL A 88 -30.18 -17.18 7.19
C VAL A 88 -30.90 -18.31 6.44
N ASN A 89 -30.18 -19.14 5.69
CA ASN A 89 -30.77 -20.28 5.00
C ASN A 89 -31.33 -21.34 5.96
N LYS A 90 -30.70 -21.54 7.12
CA LYS A 90 -31.21 -22.44 8.16
C LYS A 90 -32.52 -21.91 8.73
N ILE A 91 -32.58 -20.61 9.04
CA ILE A 91 -33.78 -19.96 9.57
C ILE A 91 -34.91 -19.96 8.53
N ASP A 92 -34.61 -19.71 7.26
CA ASP A 92 -35.58 -19.80 6.17
C ASP A 92 -36.26 -21.18 6.10
N LYS A 93 -35.46 -22.25 6.24
CA LYS A 93 -35.97 -23.64 6.23
C LYS A 93 -36.74 -24.01 7.50
N GLU A 94 -36.32 -23.49 8.65
CA GLU A 94 -36.92 -23.81 9.95
C GLU A 94 -38.28 -23.13 10.13
N TYR A 95 -38.44 -21.89 9.64
CA TYR A 95 -39.64 -21.06 9.84
C TYR A 95 -40.48 -20.86 8.57
N ASP A 96 -40.13 -21.51 7.46
CA ASP A 96 -40.80 -21.39 6.15
C ASP A 96 -41.14 -19.93 5.78
N LEU A 97 -40.11 -19.07 5.80
CA LEU A 97 -40.27 -17.62 5.68
C LEU A 97 -40.95 -17.17 4.37
N GLY A 98 -40.87 -17.99 3.33
CA GLY A 98 -41.31 -17.65 1.99
C GLY A 98 -40.66 -16.36 1.47
N ARG A 99 -41.21 -15.79 0.39
CA ARG A 99 -40.62 -14.58 -0.23
C ARG A 99 -40.69 -13.34 0.67
N LYS A 100 -41.77 -13.17 1.41
CA LYS A 100 -42.00 -11.99 2.25
C LYS A 100 -41.12 -12.00 3.50
N GLY A 101 -40.96 -13.15 4.16
CA GLY A 101 -40.08 -13.29 5.31
C GLY A 101 -38.61 -13.13 4.92
N LYS A 102 -38.17 -13.71 3.80
CA LYS A 102 -36.82 -13.47 3.25
C LYS A 102 -36.52 -11.99 3.04
N SER A 103 -37.45 -11.27 2.40
CA SER A 103 -37.29 -9.82 2.20
C SER A 103 -37.20 -9.05 3.52
N LEU A 104 -37.90 -9.49 4.58
CA LEU A 104 -37.75 -8.88 5.91
C LEU A 104 -36.38 -9.18 6.52
N VAL A 105 -35.83 -10.36 6.33
CA VAL A 105 -34.47 -10.70 6.76
C VAL A 105 -33.42 -9.90 5.97
N ASP A 106 -33.57 -9.76 4.66
CA ASP A 106 -32.67 -8.91 3.86
C ASP A 106 -32.72 -7.45 4.35
N ASN A 107 -33.93 -6.92 4.60
CA ASN A 107 -34.12 -5.57 5.11
C ASN A 107 -33.50 -5.40 6.52
N ILE A 108 -33.66 -6.36 7.43
CA ILE A 108 -33.09 -6.22 8.78
C ILE A 108 -31.56 -6.23 8.76
N LEU A 109 -30.97 -7.03 7.86
CA LEU A 109 -29.52 -7.08 7.65
C LEU A 109 -28.98 -5.76 7.08
N GLU A 110 -29.68 -5.17 6.13
CA GLU A 110 -29.32 -3.88 5.55
C GLU A 110 -29.42 -2.75 6.58
N GLN A 111 -30.50 -2.71 7.34
CA GLN A 111 -30.71 -1.72 8.40
C GLN A 111 -29.64 -1.84 9.49
N GLN A 112 -29.32 -3.06 9.95
CA GLN A 112 -28.25 -3.29 10.91
C GLN A 112 -26.89 -2.80 10.38
N ARG A 113 -26.59 -3.07 9.10
CA ARG A 113 -25.36 -2.57 8.46
C ARG A 113 -25.31 -1.05 8.47
N ASN A 114 -26.41 -0.39 8.10
CA ASN A 114 -26.47 1.07 8.06
C ASN A 114 -26.28 1.70 9.46
N ILE A 115 -26.85 1.10 10.51
CA ILE A 115 -26.62 1.54 11.90
C ILE A 115 -25.12 1.56 12.22
N ILE A 116 -24.43 0.44 11.94
CA ILE A 116 -23.00 0.30 12.24
C ILE A 116 -22.16 1.27 11.40
N LEU A 117 -22.55 1.55 10.16
CA LEU A 117 -21.81 2.48 9.28
C LEU A 117 -21.99 3.96 9.65
N THR A 118 -23.15 4.34 10.19
CA THR A 118 -23.55 5.76 10.34
C THR A 118 -23.66 6.22 11.79
N ASN A 119 -23.53 5.32 12.77
CA ASN A 119 -23.74 5.59 14.21
C ASN A 119 -25.08 6.30 14.50
N GLY A 120 -26.09 6.17 13.63
CA GLY A 120 -27.31 6.98 13.66
C GLY A 120 -28.46 6.37 14.45
N ASP A 121 -29.05 7.16 15.35
CA ASP A 121 -30.21 6.77 16.19
C ASP A 121 -31.51 6.56 15.41
N SER A 122 -31.71 7.25 14.28
CA SER A 122 -32.95 7.19 13.49
C SER A 122 -33.19 5.84 12.80
N VAL A 123 -32.12 5.08 12.54
CA VAL A 123 -32.17 3.77 11.89
C VAL A 123 -32.64 2.66 12.86
N SER A 124 -32.65 2.95 14.18
CA SER A 124 -33.03 2.02 15.25
C SER A 124 -34.54 1.73 15.31
N GLU A 125 -35.40 2.72 15.00
CA GLU A 125 -36.87 2.55 15.08
C GLU A 125 -37.40 1.62 13.97
N GLU A 126 -36.88 1.75 12.75
CA GLU A 126 -37.25 0.88 11.64
C GLU A 126 -36.76 -0.55 11.86
N LEU A 127 -35.54 -0.72 12.38
CA LEU A 127 -35.02 -2.02 12.80
C LEU A 127 -35.95 -2.69 13.82
N GLY A 128 -36.42 -1.95 14.83
CA GLY A 128 -37.37 -2.44 15.83
C GLY A 128 -38.68 -2.93 15.23
N LYS A 129 -39.23 -2.20 14.25
CA LYS A 129 -40.46 -2.61 13.51
C LYS A 129 -40.24 -3.90 12.71
N ILE A 130 -39.07 -4.08 12.10
CA ILE A 130 -38.75 -5.30 11.34
C ILE A 130 -38.55 -6.48 12.29
N LYS A 131 -37.85 -6.29 13.44
CA LYS A 131 -37.71 -7.32 14.48
C LYS A 131 -39.07 -7.82 14.96
N GLY A 132 -39.98 -6.90 15.32
CA GLY A 132 -41.33 -7.23 15.76
C GLY A 132 -42.07 -8.07 14.72
N LYS A 133 -42.03 -7.68 13.43
CA LYS A 133 -42.66 -8.48 12.36
C LYS A 133 -42.08 -9.88 12.23
N LEU A 134 -40.76 -10.04 12.34
CA LEU A 134 -40.11 -11.36 12.27
C LEU A 134 -40.53 -12.26 13.43
N ILE A 135 -40.67 -11.69 14.64
CA ILE A 135 -41.07 -12.44 15.84
C ILE A 135 -42.58 -12.70 15.85
N ASP A 136 -43.40 -11.67 15.65
CA ASP A 136 -44.86 -11.75 15.83
C ASP A 136 -45.59 -12.44 14.67
N VAL A 137 -45.06 -12.34 13.44
CA VAL A 137 -45.71 -12.87 12.23
C VAL A 137 -45.08 -14.16 11.75
N TYR A 138 -43.76 -14.28 11.84
CA TYR A 138 -43.02 -15.46 11.39
C TYR A 138 -42.55 -16.33 12.54
N GLU A 139 -42.93 -16.00 13.78
CA GLU A 139 -42.66 -16.78 14.99
C GLU A 139 -41.16 -17.04 15.24
N LEU A 140 -40.27 -16.21 14.67
CA LEU A 140 -38.83 -16.31 14.94
C LEU A 140 -38.57 -16.04 16.42
N THR A 141 -37.69 -16.82 17.03
CA THR A 141 -37.25 -16.52 18.39
C THR A 141 -36.38 -15.27 18.41
N GLU A 142 -36.44 -14.52 19.52
CA GLU A 142 -35.55 -13.37 19.75
C GLU A 142 -34.07 -13.73 19.60
N GLU A 143 -33.71 -14.96 19.99
CA GLU A 143 -32.35 -15.49 19.86
C GLU A 143 -31.92 -15.58 18.39
N LYS A 144 -32.76 -16.12 17.49
CA LYS A 144 -32.44 -16.20 16.06
C LYS A 144 -32.27 -14.84 15.42
N VAL A 145 -33.14 -13.89 15.77
CA VAL A 145 -33.05 -12.51 15.29
C VAL A 145 -31.76 -11.86 15.79
N ARG A 146 -31.41 -12.05 17.07
CA ARG A 146 -30.16 -11.55 17.65
C ARG A 146 -28.93 -12.15 16.97
N ASP A 147 -28.90 -13.47 16.76
CA ASP A 147 -27.77 -14.18 16.13
C ASP A 147 -27.46 -13.65 14.73
N ILE A 148 -28.49 -13.43 13.89
CA ILE A 148 -28.32 -12.86 12.55
C ILE A 148 -27.73 -11.45 12.64
N LEU A 149 -28.23 -10.62 13.57
CA LEU A 149 -27.79 -9.23 13.73
C LEU A 149 -26.37 -9.13 14.27
N ASP A 150 -25.99 -10.00 15.20
CA ASP A 150 -24.65 -10.06 15.75
C ASP A 150 -23.64 -10.46 14.66
N LYS A 151 -23.95 -11.48 13.84
CA LYS A 151 -23.10 -11.85 12.69
C LYS A 151 -23.00 -10.74 11.65
N GLN A 152 -24.11 -10.08 11.34
CA GLN A 152 -24.08 -8.93 10.42
C GLN A 152 -23.23 -7.78 10.98
N THR A 153 -23.24 -7.58 12.29
CA THR A 153 -22.41 -6.58 12.97
C THR A 153 -20.92 -6.92 12.88
N GLU A 154 -20.54 -8.17 13.16
CA GLU A 154 -19.16 -8.65 13.04
C GLU A 154 -18.64 -8.49 11.60
N LYS A 155 -19.42 -8.94 10.62
CA LYS A 155 -19.10 -8.78 9.20
C LYS A 155 -18.93 -7.31 8.82
N THR A 156 -19.87 -6.44 9.21
CA THR A 156 -19.82 -5.00 8.87
C THR A 156 -18.60 -4.32 9.48
N LYS A 157 -18.21 -4.68 10.70
CA LYS A 157 -16.99 -4.16 11.34
C LYS A 157 -15.73 -4.55 10.56
N LEU A 158 -15.64 -5.79 10.06
CA LEU A 158 -14.53 -6.22 9.21
C LEU A 158 -14.51 -5.46 7.87
N GLU A 159 -15.66 -5.25 7.23
CA GLU A 159 -15.78 -4.42 6.02
C GLU A 159 -15.28 -2.99 6.26
N MET A 160 -15.61 -2.40 7.42
CA MET A 160 -15.13 -1.07 7.81
C MET A 160 -13.62 -1.03 8.02
N GLN A 161 -13.05 -2.03 8.69
CA GLN A 161 -11.61 -2.14 8.88
C GLN A 161 -10.88 -2.24 7.53
N LEU A 162 -11.39 -3.06 6.61
CA LEU A 162 -10.85 -3.17 5.26
C LEU A 162 -10.93 -1.83 4.52
N LYS A 163 -12.07 -1.14 4.56
CA LYS A 163 -12.24 0.17 3.93
C LYS A 163 -11.29 1.21 4.53
N SER A 164 -11.10 1.21 5.84
CA SER A 164 -10.15 2.11 6.50
C SER A 164 -8.70 1.82 6.11
N LEU A 165 -8.33 0.56 5.86
CA LEU A 165 -6.98 0.20 5.43
C LEU A 165 -6.73 0.57 3.96
N ILE A 166 -7.74 0.47 3.10
CA ILE A 166 -7.65 0.88 1.69
C ILE A 166 -7.58 2.41 1.57
N ASN A 167 -8.37 3.13 2.38
CA ASN A 167 -8.45 4.59 2.35
C ASN A 167 -7.37 5.29 3.23
N GLN A 168 -6.30 4.59 3.61
CA GLN A 168 -5.15 5.18 4.31
C GLN A 168 -4.14 5.87 3.36
N GLU A 169 -4.43 5.93 2.06
CA GLU A 169 -3.80 6.85 1.11
C GLU A 169 -4.36 8.28 1.23
#